data_AF-A0A1T2WZ79-F1
#
_entry.id   AF-A0A1T2WZ79-F1
#
_cell.length_a   1.000
_cell.length_b   1.000
_cell.length_c   1.000
_cell.angle_alpha   90.00
_cell.angle_beta   90.00
_cell.angle_gamma   90.00
#
_symmetry.space_group_name_H-M   'P 1'
#
loop_
_entity.id
_entity.type
_entity.pdbx_description
1 polymer ?
#
loop_
_entity_poly.entity_id
_entity_poly.type
_entity_poly.pdbx_seq_one_letter_code
_entity_poly.pdbx_strand_id
1 'polypeptide(L)'
;MNPVIGLDVSKGESHAQALRKVKTDAADAYQLGELFYKEELEPYKKRGQYLMNLRYLTRQHESLTSMYVQTKFQFQAVLDQVFPEYHGVFGDLYSKVSLRFLALYPTPQAVLAMSEKEVMANIQRLAEHVNPSCWSLESAQKLMVAAERNPFKETAFPSHLISLELIINLLLQYQEHLAKLDKSIEALAEELIEFDLIQSIPGIGTKVAATILAEIGETLLLTKNTRHQPSKNVPKSQVSPFNFERFSHLSQRSFSL
;
A
#
# COMPACT_ATOMS: atom_id res chain seq x y z
N MET A 1 84.51 -2.27 -28.72
CA MET A 1 83.72 -1.02 -28.88
C MET A 1 82.25 -1.40 -28.88
N ASN A 2 81.51 -0.97 -27.86
CA ASN A 2 80.03 -0.98 -27.86
C ASN A 2 79.52 0.19 -28.69
N PRO A 3 78.27 0.09 -29.17
CA PRO A 3 77.31 1.13 -28.82
C PRO A 3 76.05 0.57 -28.14
N VAL A 4 75.50 1.43 -27.29
CA VAL A 4 74.28 1.33 -26.48
C VAL A 4 73.07 1.79 -27.32
N ILE A 5 71.86 1.62 -26.77
CA ILE A 5 70.56 2.28 -27.05
C ILE A 5 69.58 1.36 -27.81
N GLY A 6 68.36 1.08 -27.36
CA GLY A 6 67.60 1.56 -26.21
C GLY A 6 66.29 0.77 -26.09
N LEU A 7 65.80 0.64 -24.85
CA LEU A 7 64.50 0.05 -24.52
C LEU A 7 63.37 0.91 -25.11
N ASP A 8 62.52 0.32 -25.95
CA ASP A 8 61.26 0.95 -26.35
C ASP A 8 60.18 0.66 -25.30
N VAL A 9 60.21 1.46 -24.22
CA VAL A 9 59.12 1.58 -23.25
C VAL A 9 58.12 2.58 -23.80
N SER A 10 57.19 2.16 -24.67
CA SER A 10 56.18 3.10 -25.19
C SER A 10 54.82 2.47 -25.57
N LYS A 11 54.46 1.30 -25.05
CA LYS A 11 53.14 0.68 -25.30
C LYS A 11 52.08 0.86 -24.20
N GLY A 12 52.45 1.41 -23.04
CA GLY A 12 51.54 1.58 -21.90
C GLY A 12 50.87 2.96 -21.78
N GLU A 13 51.49 4.02 -22.30
CA GLU A 13 51.04 5.40 -22.05
C GLU A 13 50.07 5.94 -23.11
N SER A 14 49.99 5.30 -24.28
CA SER A 14 49.27 5.81 -25.44
C SER A 14 47.75 5.70 -25.33
N HIS A 15 47.19 4.70 -24.65
CA HIS A 15 45.74 4.61 -24.47
C HIS A 15 45.20 5.62 -23.45
N ALA A 16 45.94 5.89 -22.37
CA ALA A 16 45.55 6.88 -21.37
C ALA A 16 45.68 8.32 -21.91
N GLN A 17 46.69 8.61 -22.75
CA GLN A 17 46.84 9.92 -23.40
C GLN A 17 45.90 10.12 -24.61
N ALA A 18 45.53 9.06 -25.35
CA ALA A 18 44.54 9.15 -26.41
C ALA A 18 43.12 9.42 -25.89
N LEU A 19 42.76 8.83 -24.74
CA LEU A 19 41.50 9.15 -24.04
C LEU A 19 41.46 10.61 -23.57
N ARG A 20 42.62 11.19 -23.24
CA ARG A 20 42.73 12.57 -22.72
C ARG A 20 42.71 13.66 -23.79
N LYS A 21 42.88 13.31 -25.08
CA LYS A 21 42.87 14.26 -26.22
C LYS A 21 41.57 14.28 -27.03
N VAL A 22 40.68 13.31 -26.84
CA VAL A 22 39.48 13.11 -27.69
C VAL A 22 38.17 13.44 -26.96
N LYS A 23 38.21 13.61 -25.64
CA LYS A 23 37.04 14.00 -24.85
C LYS A 23 36.89 15.52 -24.83
N THR A 24 36.25 16.06 -25.85
CA THR A 24 35.89 17.48 -25.95
C THR A 24 34.40 17.62 -25.71
N ASP A 25 33.98 18.69 -25.02
CA ASP A 25 32.55 18.96 -24.77
C ASP A 25 31.73 18.99 -26.06
N ALA A 26 32.35 19.41 -27.18
CA ALA A 26 31.73 19.39 -28.50
C ALA A 26 31.50 17.96 -29.04
N ALA A 27 32.46 17.05 -28.86
CA ALA A 27 32.32 15.65 -29.29
C ALA A 27 31.33 14.90 -28.40
N ASP A 28 31.36 15.15 -27.08
CA ASP A 28 30.42 14.56 -26.12
C ASP A 28 29.00 15.10 -26.35
N ALA A 29 28.82 16.40 -26.62
CA ALA A 29 27.52 17.00 -26.96
C ALA A 29 26.98 16.47 -28.29
N TYR A 30 27.86 16.25 -29.28
CA TYR A 30 27.46 15.63 -30.55
C TYR A 30 27.01 14.18 -30.35
N GLN A 31 27.73 13.39 -29.55
CA GLN A 31 27.33 12.03 -29.20
C GLN A 31 26.01 11.97 -28.42
N LEU A 32 25.78 12.90 -27.48
CA LEU A 32 24.50 13.04 -26.77
C LEU A 32 23.36 13.41 -27.72
N GLY A 33 23.61 14.32 -28.66
CA GLY A 33 22.64 14.69 -29.69
C GLY A 33 22.33 13.51 -30.62
N GLU A 34 23.34 12.77 -31.04
CA GLU A 34 23.17 11.58 -31.87
C GLU A 34 22.40 10.47 -31.14
N LEU A 35 22.64 10.29 -29.83
CA LEU A 35 21.91 9.34 -28.99
C LEU A 35 20.41 9.69 -28.93
N PHE A 36 20.07 10.97 -28.78
CA PHE A 36 18.68 11.45 -28.76
C PHE A 36 17.88 11.07 -30.02
N TYR A 37 18.55 11.01 -31.18
CA TYR A 37 17.92 10.62 -32.45
C TYR A 37 17.96 9.11 -32.72
N LYS A 38 18.82 8.35 -32.03
CA LYS A 38 18.98 6.90 -32.20
C LYS A 38 18.13 6.07 -31.24
N GLU A 39 17.81 6.61 -30.07
CA GLU A 39 16.98 5.94 -29.06
C GLU A 39 15.56 6.52 -29.03
N GLU A 40 14.55 5.65 -29.06
CA GLU A 40 13.18 6.04 -28.72
C GLU A 40 13.09 6.27 -27.21
N LEU A 41 13.39 7.49 -26.76
CA LEU A 41 13.25 7.88 -25.37
C LEU A 41 11.77 7.95 -24.99
N GLU A 42 11.35 7.18 -23.99
CA GLU A 42 9.97 7.28 -23.50
C GLU A 42 9.68 8.69 -22.92
N PRO A 43 8.47 9.24 -23.11
CA PRO A 43 8.12 10.55 -22.57
C PRO A 43 8.09 10.57 -21.04
N TYR A 44 9.22 10.93 -20.41
CA TYR A 44 9.40 11.09 -18.96
C TYR A 44 8.27 11.88 -18.28
N LYS A 45 7.69 12.88 -18.98
CA LYS A 45 6.59 13.72 -18.47
C LYS A 45 5.31 12.95 -18.16
N LYS A 46 4.97 11.90 -18.91
CA LYS A 46 3.75 11.12 -18.65
C LYS A 46 3.90 10.31 -17.36
N ARG A 47 5.05 9.65 -17.20
CA ARG A 47 5.36 8.82 -16.03
C ARG A 47 5.40 9.59 -14.71
N GLY A 48 5.94 10.81 -14.72
CA GLY A 48 5.90 11.70 -13.55
C GLY A 48 4.47 12.06 -13.13
N GLN A 49 3.55 12.26 -14.07
CA GLN A 49 2.14 12.54 -13.75
C GLN A 49 1.45 11.35 -13.08
N TYR A 50 1.73 10.14 -13.53
CA TYR A 50 1.23 8.91 -12.90
C TYR A 50 1.69 8.77 -11.44
N LEU A 51 2.99 8.94 -11.18
CA LEU A 51 3.53 8.85 -9.82
C LEU A 51 2.97 9.95 -8.90
N MET A 52 2.83 11.18 -9.41
CA MET A 52 2.22 12.28 -8.67
C MET A 52 0.75 12.00 -8.34
N ASN A 53 0.00 11.45 -9.28
CA ASN A 53 -1.40 11.08 -9.08
C ASN A 53 -1.53 9.93 -8.06
N LEU A 54 -0.71 8.89 -8.20
CA LEU A 54 -0.66 7.78 -7.25
C LEU A 54 -0.36 8.28 -5.82
N ARG A 55 0.61 9.18 -5.68
CA ARG A 55 0.96 9.80 -4.39
C ARG A 55 -0.15 10.66 -3.82
N TYR A 56 -0.88 11.39 -4.67
CA TYR A 56 -2.04 12.13 -4.23
C TYR A 56 -3.11 11.21 -3.65
N LEU A 57 -3.46 10.13 -4.37
CA LEU A 57 -4.48 9.18 -3.92
C LEU A 57 -4.07 8.41 -2.66
N THR A 58 -2.82 7.97 -2.53
CA THR A 58 -2.36 7.26 -1.32
C THR A 58 -2.41 8.15 -0.07
N ARG A 59 -2.04 9.43 -0.20
CA ARG A 59 -2.16 10.41 0.90
C ARG A 59 -3.61 10.76 1.21
N GLN A 60 -4.46 10.89 0.19
CA GLN A 60 -5.91 11.05 0.41
C GLN A 60 -6.50 9.85 1.16
N HIS A 61 -6.13 8.64 0.77
CA HIS A 61 -6.54 7.42 1.45
C HIS A 61 -6.11 7.44 2.92
N GLU A 62 -4.86 7.79 3.23
CA GLU A 62 -4.36 7.89 4.60
C GLU A 62 -5.14 8.93 5.45
N SER A 63 -5.38 10.10 4.88
CA SER A 63 -6.19 11.14 5.52
C SER A 63 -7.62 10.66 5.81
N LEU A 64 -8.26 10.02 4.83
CA LEU A 64 -9.62 9.47 4.99
C LEU A 64 -9.66 8.33 6.02
N THR A 65 -8.63 7.49 6.06
CA THR A 65 -8.49 6.44 7.08
C THR A 65 -8.41 7.04 8.48
N SER A 66 -7.67 8.15 8.63
CA SER A 66 -7.52 8.83 9.92
C SER A 66 -8.86 9.40 10.41
N MET A 67 -9.62 10.04 9.51
CA MET A 67 -10.98 10.49 9.82
C MET A 67 -11.90 9.31 10.18
N TYR A 68 -11.83 8.21 9.42
CA TYR A 68 -12.61 6.99 9.69
C TYR A 68 -12.33 6.43 11.10
N VAL A 69 -11.06 6.34 11.49
CA VAL A 69 -10.66 5.88 12.84
C VAL A 69 -11.17 6.82 13.93
N GLN A 70 -11.09 8.14 13.72
CA GLN A 70 -11.62 9.11 14.68
C GLN A 70 -13.14 8.95 14.86
N THR A 71 -13.87 8.78 13.76
CA THR A 71 -15.32 8.53 13.79
C THR A 71 -15.66 7.20 14.46
N LYS A 72 -14.81 6.17 14.35
CA LYS A 72 -14.99 4.91 15.10
C LYS A 72 -14.94 5.10 16.60
N PHE A 73 -14.05 5.95 17.11
CA PHE A 73 -14.00 6.25 18.53
C PHE A 73 -15.23 7.04 18.99
N GLN A 74 -15.68 8.00 18.19
CA GLN A 74 -16.93 8.73 18.47
C GLN A 74 -18.14 7.78 18.49
N PHE A 75 -18.20 6.83 17.54
CA PHE A 75 -19.21 5.80 17.49
C PHE A 75 -19.24 4.96 18.77
N GLN A 76 -18.08 4.45 19.21
CA GLN A 76 -17.98 3.65 20.43
C GLN A 76 -18.44 4.44 21.66
N ALA A 77 -17.98 5.68 21.80
CA ALA A 77 -18.36 6.53 22.94
C ALA A 77 -19.87 6.76 23.04
N VAL A 78 -20.55 6.93 21.90
CA VAL A 78 -22.02 7.07 21.87
C VAL A 78 -22.70 5.72 22.07
N LEU A 79 -22.18 4.64 21.45
CA LEU A 79 -22.72 3.29 21.61
C LEU A 79 -22.69 2.83 23.06
N ASP A 80 -21.61 3.11 23.80
CA ASP A 80 -21.48 2.77 25.22
C ASP A 80 -22.56 3.43 26.10
N GLN A 81 -23.13 4.55 25.64
CA GLN A 81 -24.20 5.27 26.35
C GLN A 81 -25.60 4.77 26.00
N VAL A 82 -25.76 4.03 24.89
CA VAL A 82 -27.06 3.58 24.37
C VAL A 82 -27.20 2.06 24.50
N PHE A 83 -26.20 1.31 24.05
CA PHE A 83 -26.22 -0.14 23.93
C PHE A 83 -24.79 -0.74 24.12
N PRO A 84 -24.20 -0.62 25.32
CA PRO A 84 -22.85 -1.13 25.58
C PRO A 84 -22.68 -2.64 25.34
N GLU A 85 -23.70 -3.46 25.63
CA GLU A 85 -23.63 -4.91 25.41
C GLU A 85 -23.66 -5.31 23.93
N TYR A 86 -23.85 -4.36 23.01
CA TYR A 86 -23.78 -4.62 21.57
C TYR A 86 -22.37 -5.04 21.12
N HIS A 87 -21.34 -4.71 21.91
CA HIS A 87 -19.97 -5.13 21.67
C HIS A 87 -19.86 -6.67 21.62
N GLY A 88 -19.27 -7.20 20.56
CA GLY A 88 -19.03 -8.65 20.41
C GLY A 88 -20.22 -9.48 19.92
N VAL A 89 -21.36 -8.86 19.62
CA VAL A 89 -22.50 -9.54 18.96
C VAL A 89 -22.11 -10.02 17.56
N PHE A 90 -21.49 -9.14 16.79
CA PHE A 90 -20.95 -9.41 15.47
C PHE A 90 -19.44 -9.61 15.55
N GLY A 91 -18.87 -10.42 14.66
CA GLY A 91 -17.41 -10.64 14.62
C GLY A 91 -16.62 -9.35 14.36
N ASP A 92 -17.18 -8.43 13.58
CA ASP A 92 -16.71 -7.05 13.44
C ASP A 92 -17.86 -6.07 13.71
N LEU A 93 -17.69 -5.25 14.74
CA LEU A 93 -18.61 -4.19 15.14
C LEU A 93 -18.86 -3.18 14.00
N TYR A 94 -17.84 -2.92 13.18
CA TYR A 94 -17.90 -1.98 12.08
C TYR A 94 -18.31 -2.63 10.76
N SER A 95 -18.68 -3.90 10.76
CA SER A 95 -19.19 -4.55 9.55
C SER A 95 -20.44 -3.83 9.03
N LYS A 96 -20.63 -3.83 7.71
CA LYS A 96 -21.81 -3.21 7.07
C LYS A 96 -23.12 -3.75 7.65
N VAL A 97 -23.17 -5.05 7.96
CA VAL A 97 -24.34 -5.71 8.55
C VAL A 97 -24.62 -5.16 9.95
N SER A 98 -23.61 -5.14 10.82
CA SER A 98 -23.69 -4.60 12.18
C SER A 98 -24.17 -3.15 12.17
N LEU A 99 -23.48 -2.28 11.41
CA LEU A 99 -23.83 -0.86 11.30
C LEU A 99 -25.25 -0.64 10.78
N ARG A 100 -25.65 -1.32 9.69
CA ARG A 100 -27.01 -1.21 9.14
C ARG A 100 -28.08 -1.75 10.09
N PHE A 101 -27.79 -2.84 10.80
CA PHE A 101 -28.72 -3.40 11.77
C PHE A 101 -28.94 -2.40 12.91
N LEU A 102 -27.85 -1.85 13.45
CA LEU A 102 -27.91 -0.87 14.53
C LEU A 102 -28.60 0.44 14.11
N ALA A 103 -28.48 0.84 12.84
CA ALA A 103 -29.23 1.99 12.31
C ALA A 103 -30.75 1.76 12.33
N LEU A 104 -31.21 0.53 12.10
CA LEU A 104 -32.63 0.18 12.14
C LEU A 104 -33.14 -0.05 13.57
N TYR A 105 -32.31 -0.67 14.41
CA TYR A 105 -32.66 -1.07 15.78
C TYR A 105 -31.57 -0.57 16.75
N PRO A 106 -31.54 0.75 17.04
CA PRO A 106 -30.45 1.34 17.82
C PRO A 106 -30.53 1.05 19.32
N THR A 107 -31.67 0.57 19.82
CA THR A 107 -31.90 0.32 21.25
C THR A 107 -32.12 -1.16 21.56
N PRO A 108 -31.72 -1.63 22.77
CA PRO A 108 -32.01 -2.99 23.23
C PRO A 108 -33.51 -3.31 23.22
N GLN A 109 -34.37 -2.37 23.62
CA GLN A 109 -35.82 -2.54 23.59
C GLN A 109 -36.36 -2.79 22.18
N ALA A 110 -35.83 -2.09 21.16
CA ALA A 110 -36.24 -2.31 19.78
C ALA A 110 -35.89 -3.73 19.32
N VAL A 111 -34.77 -4.29 19.80
CA VAL A 111 -34.40 -5.69 19.56
C VAL A 111 -35.32 -6.65 20.30
N LEU A 112 -35.58 -6.43 21.59
CA LEU A 112 -36.43 -7.30 22.42
C LEU A 112 -37.90 -7.30 22.00
N ALA A 113 -38.35 -6.26 21.30
CA ALA A 113 -39.70 -6.20 20.72
C ALA A 113 -39.89 -7.17 19.54
N MET A 114 -38.80 -7.67 18.95
CA MET A 114 -38.83 -8.64 17.86
C MET A 114 -38.62 -10.06 18.37
N SER A 115 -39.14 -11.03 17.64
CA SER A 115 -38.83 -12.44 17.85
C SER A 115 -37.43 -12.81 17.30
N GLU A 116 -36.82 -13.87 17.85
CA GLU A 116 -35.52 -14.39 17.37
C GLU A 116 -35.51 -14.63 15.85
N LYS A 117 -36.62 -15.16 15.32
CA LYS A 117 -36.78 -15.42 13.89
C LYS A 117 -36.78 -14.15 13.06
N GLU A 118 -37.37 -13.06 13.55
CA GLU A 118 -37.39 -11.76 12.87
C GLU A 118 -36.00 -11.11 12.89
N VAL A 119 -35.30 -11.16 14.03
CA VAL A 119 -33.93 -10.67 14.15
C VAL A 119 -33.01 -11.41 13.18
N MET A 120 -33.08 -12.74 13.17
CA MET A 120 -32.32 -13.59 12.24
C MET A 120 -32.63 -13.23 10.78
N ALA A 121 -33.91 -13.10 10.42
CA ALA A 121 -34.32 -12.75 9.06
C ALA A 121 -33.81 -11.35 8.64
N ASN A 122 -33.81 -10.38 9.56
CA ASN A 122 -33.27 -9.04 9.31
C ASN A 122 -31.75 -9.08 9.08
N ILE A 123 -31.01 -9.79 9.94
CA ILE A 123 -29.56 -9.99 9.78
C ILE A 123 -29.26 -10.66 8.43
N GLN A 124 -30.00 -11.71 8.07
CA GLN A 124 -29.85 -12.41 6.80
C GLN A 124 -30.11 -11.51 5.60
N ARG A 125 -31.15 -10.67 5.65
CA ARG A 125 -31.45 -9.70 4.60
C ARG A 125 -30.30 -8.71 4.39
N LEU A 126 -29.65 -8.28 5.47
CA LEU A 126 -28.55 -7.32 5.43
C LEU A 126 -27.21 -7.94 5.01
N ALA A 127 -27.04 -9.26 5.18
CA ALA A 127 -25.75 -9.93 4.96
C ALA A 127 -25.39 -10.18 3.49
N GLU A 128 -26.35 -10.06 2.56
CA GLU A 128 -26.26 -10.20 1.08
C GLU A 128 -25.59 -11.50 0.53
N HIS A 129 -24.48 -12.01 1.11
CA HIS A 129 -23.61 -13.07 0.58
C HIS A 129 -23.07 -14.07 1.64
N VAL A 130 -23.43 -13.97 2.92
CA VAL A 130 -22.97 -14.92 3.96
C VAL A 130 -23.84 -16.18 3.96
N ASN A 131 -23.23 -17.37 4.04
CA ASN A 131 -23.97 -18.63 4.13
C ASN A 131 -24.88 -18.61 5.38
N PRO A 132 -26.22 -18.58 5.23
CA PRO A 132 -26.99 -17.67 6.06
C PRO A 132 -27.41 -18.24 7.41
N SER A 133 -27.69 -19.53 7.51
CA SER A 133 -28.55 -20.01 8.60
C SER A 133 -27.82 -20.08 9.96
N CYS A 134 -26.63 -20.67 10.02
CA CYS A 134 -25.96 -20.91 11.30
C CYS A 134 -25.41 -19.62 11.91
N TRP A 135 -24.72 -18.80 11.11
CA TRP A 135 -24.15 -17.54 11.58
C TRP A 135 -25.23 -16.52 11.97
N SER A 136 -26.29 -16.36 11.17
CA SER A 136 -27.35 -15.40 11.50
C SER A 136 -28.13 -15.81 12.74
N LEU A 137 -28.32 -17.12 12.97
CA LEU A 137 -28.91 -17.65 14.19
C LEU A 137 -28.02 -17.35 15.40
N GLU A 138 -26.73 -17.64 15.31
CA GLU A 138 -25.77 -17.37 16.39
C GLU A 138 -25.70 -15.87 16.72
N SER A 139 -25.63 -15.01 15.71
CA SER A 139 -25.65 -13.56 15.90
C SER A 139 -26.96 -13.06 16.47
N ALA A 140 -28.11 -13.60 16.04
CA ALA A 140 -29.42 -13.24 16.60
C ALA A 140 -29.53 -13.61 18.08
N GLN A 141 -29.09 -14.82 18.45
CA GLN A 141 -29.09 -15.29 19.84
C GLN A 141 -28.16 -14.44 20.71
N LYS A 142 -26.94 -14.16 20.25
CA LYS A 142 -26.01 -13.26 20.95
C LYS A 142 -26.62 -11.87 21.13
N LEU A 143 -27.28 -11.34 20.10
CA LEU A 143 -27.91 -10.02 20.15
C LEU A 143 -29.07 -9.97 21.13
N MET A 144 -29.93 -10.99 21.19
CA MET A 144 -31.02 -11.06 22.16
C MET A 144 -30.48 -11.13 23.59
N VAL A 145 -29.49 -11.99 23.84
CA VAL A 145 -28.83 -12.09 25.15
C VAL A 145 -28.16 -10.76 25.55
N ALA A 146 -27.49 -10.09 24.61
CA ALA A 146 -26.91 -8.77 24.83
C ALA A 146 -27.98 -7.73 25.18
N ALA A 147 -29.12 -7.74 24.46
CA ALA A 147 -30.22 -6.82 24.71
C ALA A 147 -30.86 -7.06 26.09
N GLU A 148 -30.99 -8.30 26.53
CA GLU A 148 -31.51 -8.66 27.87
C GLU A 148 -30.57 -8.24 29.00
N ARG A 149 -29.26 -8.39 28.79
CA ARG A 149 -28.23 -8.05 29.79
C ARG A 149 -27.90 -6.56 29.84
N ASN A 150 -28.36 -5.79 28.85
CA ASN A 150 -27.97 -4.39 28.74
C ASN A 150 -28.43 -3.59 29.97
N PRO A 151 -27.52 -2.82 30.60
CA PRO A 151 -27.85 -2.03 31.80
C PRO A 151 -28.87 -0.93 31.50
N PHE A 152 -28.90 -0.43 30.26
CA PHE A 152 -29.82 0.61 29.82
C PHE A 152 -30.98 -0.02 29.06
N LYS A 153 -32.18 -0.01 29.65
CA LYS A 153 -33.39 -0.46 28.93
C LYS A 153 -33.94 0.66 28.05
N GLU A 154 -33.90 1.89 28.53
CA GLU A 154 -34.30 3.09 27.79
C GLU A 154 -33.10 4.03 27.63
N THR A 155 -33.03 4.70 26.48
CA THR A 155 -31.96 5.67 26.23
C THR A 155 -32.23 6.91 27.07
N ALA A 156 -31.28 7.31 27.92
CA ALA A 156 -31.44 8.46 28.81
C ALA A 156 -31.67 9.79 28.05
N PHE A 157 -31.07 9.93 26.86
CA PHE A 157 -31.22 11.10 26.01
C PHE A 157 -31.46 10.69 24.54
N PRO A 158 -32.60 11.07 23.94
CA PRO A 158 -32.88 10.80 22.52
C PRO A 158 -31.85 11.40 21.55
N SER A 159 -31.13 12.45 21.97
CA SER A 159 -30.04 13.04 21.18
C SER A 159 -28.94 12.04 20.83
N HIS A 160 -28.67 11.07 21.70
CA HIS A 160 -27.68 10.02 21.42
C HIS A 160 -28.08 9.13 20.25
N LEU A 161 -29.38 8.87 20.07
CA LEU A 161 -29.87 8.08 18.94
C LEU A 161 -29.66 8.82 17.61
N ILE A 162 -29.92 10.13 17.60
CA ILE A 162 -29.67 10.98 16.43
C ILE A 162 -28.17 11.02 16.10
N SER A 163 -27.31 11.19 17.12
CA SER A 163 -25.86 11.16 16.93
C SER A 163 -25.38 9.80 16.43
N LEU A 164 -25.91 8.70 16.98
CA LEU A 164 -25.55 7.34 16.60
C LEU A 164 -25.89 7.09 15.13
N GLU A 165 -27.10 7.45 14.69
CA GLU A 165 -27.51 7.32 13.30
C GLU A 165 -26.60 8.10 12.34
N LEU A 166 -26.30 9.37 12.67
CA LEU A 166 -25.41 10.21 11.86
C LEU A 166 -24.01 9.59 11.75
N ILE A 167 -23.45 9.14 12.86
CA ILE A 167 -22.11 8.54 12.90
C ILE A 167 -22.09 7.22 12.12
N ILE A 168 -23.13 6.38 12.25
CA ILE A 168 -23.25 5.14 11.48
C ILE A 168 -23.25 5.43 9.97
N ASN A 169 -24.05 6.39 9.53
CA ASN A 169 -24.12 6.79 8.12
C ASN A 169 -22.76 7.26 7.61
N LEU A 170 -22.05 8.06 8.41
CA LEU A 170 -20.70 8.54 8.07
C LEU A 170 -19.68 7.38 7.97
N LEU A 171 -19.73 6.41 8.90
CA LEU A 171 -18.87 5.22 8.84
C LEU A 171 -19.12 4.39 7.58
N LEU A 172 -20.38 4.19 7.19
CA LEU A 172 -20.75 3.47 5.97
C LEU A 172 -20.24 4.20 4.71
N GLN A 173 -20.38 5.52 4.67
CA GLN A 173 -19.85 6.34 3.58
C GLN A 173 -18.31 6.26 3.51
N TYR A 174 -17.61 6.36 4.64
CA TYR A 174 -16.16 6.21 4.66
C TYR A 174 -15.70 4.85 4.14
N GLN A 175 -16.38 3.77 4.50
CA GLN A 175 -16.07 2.44 3.94
C GLN A 175 -16.23 2.39 2.43
N GLU A 176 -17.27 3.02 1.89
CA GLU A 176 -17.48 3.10 0.45
C GLU A 176 -16.40 3.95 -0.25
N HIS A 177 -16.07 5.12 0.31
CA HIS A 177 -15.05 6.01 -0.23
C HIS A 177 -13.65 5.40 -0.17
N LEU A 178 -13.29 4.72 0.92
CA LEU A 178 -12.03 3.99 1.03
C LEU A 178 -11.95 2.88 -0.02
N ALA A 179 -13.00 2.07 -0.17
CA ALA A 179 -13.04 1.03 -1.20
C ALA A 179 -12.95 1.57 -2.64
N LYS A 180 -13.49 2.78 -2.90
CA LYS A 180 -13.32 3.46 -4.19
C LYS A 180 -11.87 3.91 -4.40
N LEU A 181 -11.25 4.51 -3.37
CA LEU A 181 -9.85 4.93 -3.43
C LEU A 181 -8.92 3.73 -3.61
N ASP A 182 -9.13 2.63 -2.90
CA ASP A 182 -8.35 1.40 -3.03
C ASP A 182 -8.34 0.91 -4.49
N LYS A 183 -9.53 0.82 -5.12
CA LYS A 183 -9.65 0.43 -6.53
C LYS A 183 -8.93 1.39 -7.48
N SER A 184 -8.99 2.70 -7.23
CA SER A 184 -8.29 3.69 -8.05
C SER A 184 -6.78 3.64 -7.87
N ILE A 185 -6.30 3.40 -6.66
CA ILE A 185 -4.87 3.21 -6.35
C ILE A 185 -4.37 1.94 -7.02
N GLU A 186 -5.11 0.83 -6.92
CA GLU A 186 -4.82 -0.45 -7.58
C GLU A 186 -4.69 -0.28 -9.09
N ALA A 187 -5.71 0.29 -9.74
CA ALA A 187 -5.70 0.48 -11.19
C ALA A 187 -4.50 1.34 -11.66
N LEU A 188 -4.15 2.41 -10.94
CA LEU A 188 -3.00 3.23 -11.29
C LEU A 188 -1.66 2.53 -11.01
N ALA A 189 -1.60 1.70 -9.97
CA ALA A 189 -0.39 0.98 -9.61
C ALA A 189 -0.09 -0.16 -10.59
N GLU A 190 -1.10 -0.86 -11.10
CA GLU A 190 -0.97 -1.92 -12.11
C GLU A 190 -0.39 -1.42 -13.45
N GLU A 191 -0.53 -0.12 -13.77
CA GLU A 191 0.11 0.48 -14.95
C GLU A 191 1.65 0.60 -14.81
N LEU A 192 2.20 0.43 -13.60
CA LEU A 192 3.63 0.54 -13.33
C LEU A 192 4.29 -0.83 -13.29
N ILE A 193 5.27 -1.06 -14.18
CA ILE A 193 6.06 -2.30 -14.24
C ILE A 193 6.74 -2.62 -12.90
N GLU A 194 7.12 -1.60 -12.12
CA GLU A 194 7.73 -1.74 -10.80
C GLU A 194 6.78 -2.26 -9.72
N PHE A 195 5.48 -2.23 -9.95
CA PHE A 195 4.48 -2.70 -9.00
C PHE A 195 4.60 -4.20 -8.74
N ASP A 196 4.64 -5.01 -9.80
CA ASP A 196 4.84 -6.46 -9.70
C ASP A 196 6.19 -6.80 -9.03
N LEU A 197 7.23 -6.01 -9.32
CA LEU A 197 8.55 -6.19 -8.70
C LEU A 197 8.50 -5.96 -7.20
N ILE A 198 7.82 -4.91 -6.73
CA ILE A 198 7.71 -4.62 -5.30
C ILE A 198 6.79 -5.62 -4.60
N GLN A 199 5.69 -6.02 -5.23
CA GLN A 199 4.76 -7.01 -4.69
C GLN A 199 5.38 -8.40 -4.59
N SER A 200 6.40 -8.71 -5.40
CA SER A 200 7.14 -9.98 -5.29
C SER A 200 7.88 -10.16 -3.96
N ILE A 201 8.07 -9.08 -3.19
CA ILE A 201 8.70 -9.13 -1.87
C ILE A 201 7.71 -9.73 -0.86
N PRO A 202 8.07 -10.85 -0.18
CA PRO A 202 7.19 -11.48 0.80
C PRO A 202 6.73 -10.49 1.88
N GLY A 203 5.42 -10.38 2.09
CA GLY A 203 4.81 -9.50 3.07
C GLY A 203 4.42 -8.10 2.57
N ILE A 204 4.74 -7.75 1.32
CA ILE A 204 4.30 -6.49 0.71
C ILE A 204 3.00 -6.72 -0.08
N GLY A 205 1.89 -6.25 0.51
CA GLY A 205 0.59 -6.20 -0.17
C GLY A 205 0.45 -4.99 -1.09
N THR A 206 -0.59 -5.00 -1.93
CA THR A 206 -0.90 -3.97 -2.93
C THR A 206 -0.81 -2.54 -2.40
N LYS A 207 -1.45 -2.25 -1.28
CA LYS A 207 -1.47 -0.91 -0.68
C LYS A 207 -0.06 -0.43 -0.31
N VAL A 208 0.72 -1.29 0.34
CA VAL A 208 2.09 -0.97 0.76
C VAL A 208 2.99 -0.80 -0.47
N ALA A 209 2.85 -1.65 -1.49
CA ALA A 209 3.56 -1.52 -2.75
C ALA A 209 3.25 -0.18 -3.44
N ALA A 210 1.97 0.19 -3.54
CA ALA A 210 1.53 1.45 -4.13
C ALA A 210 2.06 2.67 -3.36
N THR A 211 2.07 2.62 -2.02
CA THR A 211 2.65 3.69 -1.19
C THR A 211 4.16 3.81 -1.38
N ILE A 212 4.89 2.70 -1.45
CA ILE A 212 6.34 2.71 -1.70
C ILE A 212 6.64 3.32 -3.08
N LEU A 213 5.89 2.93 -4.12
CA LEU A 213 6.03 3.51 -5.45
C LEU A 213 5.71 5.00 -5.48
N ALA A 214 4.64 5.41 -4.79
CA ALA A 214 4.24 6.80 -4.70
C ALA A 214 5.33 7.70 -4.10
N GLU A 215 6.05 7.22 -3.08
CA GLU A 215 7.03 8.04 -2.37
C GLU A 215 8.46 7.89 -2.93
N ILE A 216 8.85 6.70 -3.41
CA ILE A 216 10.23 6.42 -3.85
C ILE A 216 10.36 6.35 -5.38
N GLY A 217 9.26 6.15 -6.11
CA GLY A 217 9.27 5.86 -7.55
C GLY A 217 10.04 6.86 -8.40
N GLU A 218 10.08 8.14 -8.02
CA GLU A 218 10.88 9.16 -8.72
C GLU A 218 12.40 8.95 -8.57
N THR A 219 12.86 8.50 -7.39
CA THR A 219 14.29 8.34 -7.09
C THR A 219 14.88 7.03 -7.63
N LEU A 220 14.11 5.94 -7.63
CA LEU A 220 14.49 4.65 -8.25
C LEU A 220 14.82 4.80 -9.75
N LEU A 221 14.18 5.75 -10.43
CA LEU A 221 14.40 6.05 -11.85
C LEU A 221 15.75 6.73 -12.10
N LEU A 222 16.21 7.60 -11.20
CA LEU A 222 17.52 8.27 -11.32
C LEU A 222 18.68 7.25 -11.30
N THR A 223 18.50 6.13 -10.59
CA THR A 223 19.49 5.03 -10.54
C THR A 223 19.49 4.08 -11.73
N LYS A 224 18.41 4.00 -12.54
CA LYS A 224 18.41 3.21 -13.78
C LYS A 224 19.15 3.94 -14.90
N ASN A 225 19.00 5.27 -14.98
CA ASN A 225 19.68 6.08 -16.00
C ASN A 225 21.17 6.31 -15.73
N THR A 226 21.63 6.09 -14.49
CA THR A 226 23.06 6.21 -14.12
C THR A 226 23.82 4.88 -14.12
N ARG A 227 23.11 3.74 -14.21
CA ARG A 227 23.75 2.44 -14.46
C ARG A 227 23.97 2.28 -15.95
N HIS A 228 25.16 2.68 -16.41
CA HIS A 228 25.70 2.36 -17.72
C HIS A 228 25.25 0.96 -18.17
N GLN A 229 24.48 0.89 -19.26
CA GLN A 229 24.46 -0.31 -20.08
C GLN A 229 25.90 -0.51 -20.57
N PRO A 230 26.60 -1.60 -20.23
CA PRO A 230 27.86 -1.88 -20.88
C PRO A 230 27.53 -2.11 -22.36
N SER A 231 28.08 -1.23 -23.20
CA SER A 231 28.09 -1.34 -24.66
C SER A 231 28.20 -2.82 -25.06
N LYS A 232 27.14 -3.34 -25.70
CA LYS A 232 27.16 -4.62 -26.40
C LYS A 232 28.04 -4.44 -27.64
N ASN A 233 29.35 -4.45 -27.47
CA ASN A 233 30.36 -4.68 -28.51
C ASN A 233 31.72 -4.92 -27.84
N VAL A 234 31.85 -6.06 -27.17
CA VAL A 234 33.15 -6.68 -26.90
C VAL A 234 33.09 -8.11 -27.44
N PRO A 235 33.98 -8.50 -28.37
CA PRO A 235 34.00 -9.86 -28.90
C PRO A 235 34.22 -10.86 -27.76
N LYS A 236 33.40 -11.93 -27.74
CA LYS A 236 33.47 -13.06 -26.81
C LYS A 236 34.81 -13.79 -26.94
N SER A 237 35.88 -13.29 -26.34
CA SER A 237 37.14 -14.02 -26.21
C SER A 237 38.01 -13.56 -25.05
N GLN A 238 37.38 -13.16 -23.93
CA GLN A 238 38.05 -13.01 -22.64
C GLN A 238 36.98 -12.78 -21.55
N VAL A 239 36.36 -13.87 -21.08
CA VAL A 239 35.62 -13.87 -19.82
C VAL A 239 36.25 -14.96 -18.97
N SER A 240 37.18 -14.58 -18.10
CA SER A 240 37.62 -15.44 -16.99
C SER A 240 36.56 -15.38 -15.89
N PRO A 241 36.12 -16.50 -15.30
CA PRO A 241 35.11 -16.49 -14.25
C PRO A 241 35.69 -15.86 -12.98
N PHE A 242 35.12 -14.73 -12.56
CA PHE A 242 35.42 -14.14 -11.25
C PHE A 242 34.65 -14.92 -10.19
N ASN A 243 35.38 -15.63 -9.34
CA ASN A 243 34.89 -16.41 -8.21
C ASN A 243 34.20 -15.51 -7.18
N PHE A 244 32.98 -15.88 -6.81
CA PHE A 244 32.23 -15.30 -5.70
C PHE A 244 32.52 -16.10 -4.42
N GLU A 245 33.68 -15.89 -3.82
CA GLU A 245 33.96 -16.34 -2.45
C GLU A 245 34.75 -15.26 -1.70
N ARG A 246 34.07 -14.60 -0.75
CA ARG A 246 34.57 -14.09 0.54
C ARG A 246 33.74 -12.90 1.01
N PHE A 247 32.67 -13.18 1.74
CA PHE A 247 32.24 -12.36 2.89
C PHE A 247 31.54 -13.28 3.88
N SER A 248 32.33 -14.08 4.57
CA SER A 248 31.87 -14.92 5.68
C SER A 248 32.90 -14.91 6.80
N HIS A 249 33.36 -13.75 7.25
CA HIS A 249 34.00 -13.61 8.55
C HIS A 249 33.82 -12.18 9.09
N LEU A 250 33.58 -12.12 10.41
CA LEU A 250 33.48 -10.94 11.27
C LEU A 250 32.06 -10.40 11.51
N SER A 251 31.27 -11.12 12.32
CA SER A 251 30.87 -10.60 13.64
C SER A 251 30.12 -11.67 14.44
N GLN A 252 30.86 -12.58 15.07
CA GLN A 252 30.44 -13.23 16.31
C GLN A 252 31.36 -12.72 17.42
N ARG A 253 30.77 -11.98 18.36
CA ARG A 253 31.14 -11.76 19.77
C ARG A 253 30.01 -10.88 20.32
N SER A 254 28.91 -11.47 20.80
CA SER A 254 28.72 -11.88 22.21
C SER A 254 29.08 -10.76 23.18
N PHE A 255 28.10 -10.08 23.76
CA PHE A 255 28.03 -9.89 25.21
C PHE A 255 26.59 -9.64 25.63
N SER A 256 26.17 -10.50 26.55
CA SER A 256 24.94 -10.56 27.32
C SER A 256 24.87 -9.48 28.42
N LEU A 257 23.71 -8.84 28.54
CA LEU A 257 22.89 -8.69 29.75
C LEU A 257 21.54 -8.07 29.37
#